data_AF-A0A948FST0-F1
#
_entry.id   AF-A0A948FST0-F1
#
_cell.length_a   1.000
_cell.length_b   1.000
_cell.length_c   1.000
_cell.angle_alpha   90.00
_cell.angle_beta   90.00
_cell.angle_gamma   90.00
#
_symmetry.space_group_name_H-M   'P 1'
#
loop_
_entity.id
_entity.type
_entity.pdbx_description
1 polymer ?
#
loop_
_entity_poly.entity_id
_entity_poly.type
_entity_poly.pdbx_seq_one_letter_code
_entity_poly.pdbx_strand_id
1 'polypeptide(L)'
;MSHELFSLNADLARLRTEGYFVRIQGSLLVMLEVPYVDAQCRVRTGTLVSNLDLAGDRTRKPETHVIHWDGDFPCSANGTPLPGISHASPNTDLGYGLTARHSFSSKPNPDGYPDYYAKMATYATILAGPAAVLQPGISPRLIRGADDENEPSVFNYLDTASSRVGLGALASKLEGEVVGILGAGATGGYILD
;
A
#
# COMPACT_ATOMS: atom_id res chain seq x y z
N MET A 1 3.20 -16.64 2.78
CA MET A 1 2.53 -15.46 3.38
C MET A 1 1.93 -14.49 2.36
N SER A 2 2.70 -13.76 1.54
CA SER A 2 2.12 -12.74 0.62
C SER A 2 1.14 -13.36 -0.40
N HIS A 3 1.51 -14.45 -1.06
CA HIS A 3 0.65 -15.15 -2.03
C HIS A 3 -0.63 -15.70 -1.38
N GLU A 4 -0.53 -16.25 -0.18
CA GLU A 4 -1.68 -16.78 0.57
C GLU A 4 -2.67 -15.66 0.89
N LEU A 5 -2.21 -14.48 1.33
CA LEU A 5 -3.10 -13.35 1.60
C LEU A 5 -3.87 -12.90 0.37
N PHE A 6 -3.23 -12.85 -0.80
CA PHE A 6 -3.95 -12.54 -2.05
C PHE A 6 -4.95 -13.62 -2.43
N SER A 7 -4.69 -14.90 -2.13
CA SER A 7 -5.62 -16.00 -2.40
C SER A 7 -6.79 -16.08 -1.41
N LEU A 8 -6.55 -15.71 -0.15
CA LEU A 8 -7.52 -15.79 0.94
C LEU A 8 -8.48 -14.59 0.98
N ASN A 9 -8.10 -13.46 0.37
CA ASN A 9 -8.87 -12.22 0.46
C ASN A 9 -9.37 -11.79 -0.91
N ALA A 10 -10.70 -11.79 -1.07
CA ALA A 10 -11.33 -11.53 -2.36
C ALA A 10 -11.06 -10.11 -2.89
N ASP A 11 -10.93 -9.12 -2.01
CA ASP A 11 -10.58 -7.75 -2.36
C ASP A 11 -9.15 -7.64 -2.90
N LEU A 12 -8.18 -8.28 -2.23
CA LEU A 12 -6.79 -8.35 -2.69
C LEU A 12 -6.66 -9.15 -3.99
N ALA A 13 -7.29 -10.33 -4.06
CA ALA A 13 -7.34 -11.17 -5.25
C ALA A 13 -7.85 -10.38 -6.46
N ARG A 14 -8.93 -9.60 -6.26
CA ARG A 14 -9.55 -8.80 -7.29
C ARG A 14 -8.62 -7.71 -7.81
N LEU A 15 -7.79 -7.09 -6.97
CA LEU A 15 -6.78 -6.13 -7.45
C LEU A 15 -5.84 -6.78 -8.48
N ARG A 16 -5.32 -7.98 -8.19
CA ARG A 16 -4.46 -8.71 -9.13
C ARG A 16 -5.22 -9.14 -10.40
N THR A 17 -6.41 -9.71 -10.24
CA THR A 17 -7.22 -10.20 -11.37
C THR A 17 -7.67 -9.08 -12.30
N GLU A 18 -7.91 -7.86 -11.78
CA GLU A 18 -8.20 -6.69 -12.60
C GLU A 18 -6.94 -6.00 -13.18
N GLY A 19 -5.76 -6.57 -12.94
CA GLY A 19 -4.49 -6.14 -13.54
C GLY A 19 -3.76 -5.05 -12.77
N TYR A 20 -4.11 -4.74 -11.51
CA TYR A 20 -3.26 -3.83 -10.73
C TYR A 20 -1.98 -4.54 -10.31
N PHE A 21 -0.83 -3.89 -10.49
CA PHE A 21 0.44 -4.42 -10.02
C PHE A 21 0.59 -4.18 -8.52
N VAL A 22 0.24 -5.18 -7.72
CA VAL A 22 0.20 -5.09 -6.26
C VAL A 22 1.03 -6.16 -5.55
N ARG A 23 1.69 -5.75 -4.48
CA ARG A 23 2.42 -6.64 -3.56
C ARG A 23 2.19 -6.25 -2.11
N ILE A 24 2.55 -7.16 -1.22
CA ILE A 24 2.56 -6.92 0.23
C ILE A 24 4.02 -6.93 0.66
N GLN A 25 4.42 -5.92 1.44
CA GLN A 25 5.78 -5.76 1.93
C GLN A 25 5.70 -5.30 3.38
N GLY A 26 6.19 -6.11 4.32
CA GLY A 26 5.76 -6.02 5.72
C GLY A 26 4.23 -6.07 5.83
N SER A 27 3.62 -5.11 6.53
CA SER A 27 2.15 -4.93 6.58
C SER A 27 1.65 -3.75 5.73
N LEU A 28 2.31 -3.51 4.61
CA LEU A 28 1.93 -2.47 3.65
C LEU A 28 1.41 -3.13 2.37
N LEU A 29 0.25 -2.67 1.90
CA LEU A 29 -0.25 -2.97 0.57
C LEU A 29 0.28 -1.92 -0.41
N VAL A 30 1.11 -2.37 -1.34
CA VAL A 30 1.85 -1.54 -2.30
C VAL A 30 1.28 -1.75 -3.69
N MET A 31 0.93 -0.68 -4.38
CA MET A 31 0.56 -0.68 -5.80
C MET A 31 1.58 0.12 -6.59
N LEU A 32 2.21 -0.56 -7.54
CA LEU A 32 3.32 -0.05 -8.35
C LEU A 32 2.80 0.46 -9.69
N GLU A 33 3.64 1.28 -10.34
CA GLU A 33 3.43 1.73 -11.73
C GLU A 33 2.09 2.45 -11.96
N VAL A 34 1.61 3.20 -10.95
CA VAL A 34 0.41 4.02 -11.08
C VAL A 34 0.76 5.26 -11.92
N PRO A 35 0.17 5.44 -13.12
CA PRO A 35 0.45 6.60 -13.94
C PRO A 35 -0.15 7.86 -13.31
N TYR A 36 0.55 8.99 -13.48
CA TYR A 36 0.09 10.31 -13.06
C TYR A 36 0.74 11.40 -13.91
N VAL A 37 0.32 12.65 -13.77
CA VAL A 37 0.91 13.80 -14.46
C VAL A 37 1.73 14.64 -13.48
N ASP A 38 2.95 15.00 -13.84
CA ASP A 38 3.79 15.90 -13.04
C ASP A 38 3.50 17.39 -13.33
N ALA A 39 4.13 18.29 -12.57
CA ALA A 39 3.96 19.74 -12.72
C ALA A 39 4.45 20.29 -14.08
N GLN A 40 5.18 19.49 -14.86
CA GLN A 40 5.63 19.83 -16.22
C GLN A 40 4.71 19.23 -17.31
N CYS A 41 3.51 18.78 -16.92
CA CYS A 41 2.55 18.13 -17.81
C CYS A 41 3.09 16.86 -18.47
N ARG A 42 3.98 16.13 -17.78
CA ARG A 42 4.52 14.85 -18.28
C ARG A 42 3.88 13.69 -17.56
N VAL A 43 3.61 12.64 -18.31
CA VAL A 43 3.14 11.37 -17.74
C VAL A 43 4.32 10.66 -17.07
N ARG A 44 4.14 10.31 -15.80
CA ARG A 44 5.10 9.60 -14.95
C ARG A 44 4.40 8.40 -14.31
N THR A 45 5.17 7.53 -13.68
CA THR A 45 4.66 6.45 -12.84
C THR A 45 5.15 6.63 -11.41
N GLY A 46 4.30 6.28 -10.44
CA GLY A 46 4.59 6.35 -9.02
C GLY A 46 4.04 5.14 -8.27
N THR A 47 4.27 5.14 -6.95
CA THR A 47 3.88 4.04 -6.08
C THR A 47 2.88 4.52 -5.04
N LEU A 48 1.77 3.78 -4.94
CA LEU A 48 0.70 4.02 -3.98
C LEU A 48 0.82 2.99 -2.84
N VAL A 49 0.85 3.45 -1.59
CA VAL A 49 1.06 2.58 -0.42
C VAL A 49 -0.04 2.80 0.63
N SER A 50 -0.68 1.71 1.08
CA SER A 50 -1.60 1.70 2.22
C SER A 50 -1.08 0.82 3.33
N ASN A 51 -1.38 1.17 4.58
CA ASN A 51 -1.38 0.17 5.66
C ASN A 51 -2.38 -0.94 5.34
N LEU A 52 -1.99 -2.19 5.61
CA LEU A 52 -2.81 -3.39 5.46
C LEU A 52 -3.25 -3.90 6.84
N ASP A 53 -4.55 -3.84 7.11
CA ASP A 53 -5.16 -4.24 8.36
C ASP A 53 -5.72 -5.66 8.22
N LEU A 54 -5.22 -6.56 9.06
CA LEU A 54 -5.55 -7.99 9.00
C LEU A 54 -6.04 -8.51 10.36
N ALA A 55 -7.07 -9.37 10.33
CA ALA A 55 -7.46 -10.23 11.44
C ALA A 55 -7.06 -11.68 11.10
N GLY A 56 -5.92 -12.12 11.65
CA GLY A 56 -5.23 -13.30 11.12
C GLY A 56 -4.82 -13.06 9.67
N ASP A 57 -5.24 -13.93 8.77
CA ASP A 57 -4.97 -13.81 7.33
C ASP A 57 -6.14 -13.19 6.53
N ARG A 58 -7.11 -12.57 7.21
CA ARG A 58 -8.27 -11.93 6.57
C ARG A 58 -8.17 -10.41 6.60
N THR A 59 -8.42 -9.76 5.47
CA THR A 59 -8.50 -8.30 5.39
C THR A 59 -9.62 -7.77 6.27
N ARG A 60 -9.31 -6.69 7.00
CA ARG A 60 -10.32 -5.85 7.63
C ARG A 60 -10.60 -4.64 6.76
N LYS A 61 -11.73 -3.99 7.03
CA LYS A 61 -12.03 -2.68 6.48
C LYS A 61 -10.86 -1.72 6.80
N PRO A 62 -10.35 -0.95 5.83
CA PRO A 62 -9.28 0.01 6.09
C PRO A 62 -9.68 1.01 7.18
N GLU A 63 -8.86 1.11 8.24
CA GLU A 63 -9.16 2.01 9.37
C GLU A 63 -9.00 3.49 8.99
N THR A 64 -8.04 3.77 8.10
CA THR A 64 -7.74 5.12 7.60
C THR A 64 -8.02 5.27 6.11
N HIS A 65 -8.48 6.44 5.71
CA HIS A 65 -8.63 6.84 4.30
C HIS A 65 -7.33 7.36 3.71
N VAL A 66 -6.34 7.66 4.55
CA VAL A 66 -5.05 8.18 4.12
C VAL A 66 -4.31 7.10 3.32
N ILE A 67 -3.66 7.54 2.26
CA ILE A 67 -2.74 6.76 1.44
C ILE A 67 -1.40 7.48 1.40
N HIS A 68 -0.33 6.73 1.22
CA HIS A 68 1.00 7.25 1.01
C HIS A 68 1.35 7.19 -0.47
N TRP A 69 2.14 8.17 -0.92
CA TRP A 69 2.50 8.33 -2.32
C TRP A 69 3.99 8.58 -2.48
N ASP A 70 4.60 7.75 -3.30
CA ASP A 70 5.97 7.90 -3.75
C ASP A 70 6.01 8.31 -5.22
N GLY A 71 6.40 9.56 -5.45
CA GLY A 71 6.35 10.25 -6.73
C GLY A 71 6.34 11.76 -6.51
N ASP A 72 6.39 12.53 -7.59
CA ASP A 72 6.09 13.96 -7.52
C ASP A 72 4.60 14.18 -7.21
N PHE A 73 4.24 15.38 -6.76
CA PHE A 73 2.85 15.69 -6.48
C PHE A 73 2.03 15.61 -7.78
N PRO A 74 0.94 14.82 -7.81
CA PRO A 74 0.17 14.59 -9.02
C PRO A 74 -0.64 15.83 -9.41
N CYS A 75 -0.62 16.13 -10.71
CA CYS A 75 -1.31 17.25 -11.34
C CYS A 75 -2.42 16.78 -12.27
N SER A 76 -3.31 17.70 -12.61
CA SER A 76 -4.21 17.56 -13.76
C SER A 76 -3.42 17.64 -15.07
N ALA A 77 -4.10 17.39 -16.19
CA ALA A 77 -3.49 17.42 -17.53
C ALA A 77 -2.91 18.79 -17.94
N ASN A 78 -3.29 19.88 -17.25
CA ASN A 78 -2.75 21.23 -17.50
C ASN A 78 -1.63 21.62 -16.51
N GLY A 79 -1.15 20.68 -15.70
CA GLY A 79 -0.05 20.91 -14.74
C GLY A 79 -0.49 21.52 -13.41
N THR A 80 -1.80 21.75 -13.20
CA THR A 80 -2.31 22.22 -11.91
C THR A 80 -2.30 21.08 -10.89
N PRO A 81 -1.75 21.26 -9.68
CA PRO A 81 -1.80 20.23 -8.63
C PRO A 81 -3.22 19.73 -8.39
N LEU A 82 -3.41 18.41 -8.25
CA LEU A 82 -4.73 17.82 -8.04
C LEU A 82 -5.36 18.36 -6.75
N PRO A 83 -6.51 19.07 -6.84
CA PRO A 83 -7.15 19.65 -5.68
C PRO A 83 -7.87 18.58 -4.86
N GLY A 84 -8.00 18.81 -3.55
CA GLY A 84 -8.91 18.03 -2.69
C GLY A 84 -8.43 16.65 -2.28
N ILE A 85 -7.21 16.23 -2.67
CA ILE A 85 -6.62 14.97 -2.19
C ILE A 85 -5.41 15.18 -1.27
N SER A 86 -4.81 16.38 -1.24
CA SER A 86 -3.62 16.65 -0.41
C SER A 86 -3.92 16.47 1.08
N HIS A 87 -3.08 15.71 1.78
CA HIS A 87 -3.11 15.56 3.23
C HIS A 87 -1.85 16.11 3.88
N ALA A 88 -0.67 15.58 3.56
CA ALA A 88 0.62 16.05 4.05
C ALA A 88 1.77 15.66 3.12
N SER A 89 2.90 16.36 3.17
CA SER A 89 4.13 16.02 2.41
C SER A 89 5.36 15.85 3.32
N PRO A 90 5.35 14.90 4.28
CA PRO A 90 6.37 14.79 5.31
C PRO A 90 7.69 14.15 4.85
N ASN A 91 7.78 13.58 3.63
CA ASN A 91 8.89 12.70 3.22
C ASN A 91 9.15 11.61 4.29
N THR A 92 8.24 10.65 4.38
CA THR A 92 8.26 9.61 5.42
C THR A 92 8.93 8.34 4.91
N ASP A 93 9.79 7.76 5.74
CA ASP A 93 10.25 6.38 5.61
C ASP A 93 9.17 5.46 6.19
N LEU A 94 8.57 4.61 5.33
CA LEU A 94 7.54 3.65 5.72
C LEU A 94 8.15 2.33 6.21
N GLY A 95 9.47 2.17 6.11
CA GLY A 95 10.19 0.94 6.38
C GLY A 95 10.23 0.00 5.20
N TYR A 96 11.00 -1.08 5.37
CA TYR A 96 11.18 -2.13 4.36
C TYR A 96 11.75 -1.60 3.03
N GLY A 97 12.37 -0.41 3.01
CA GLY A 97 12.85 0.23 1.77
C GLY A 97 11.77 0.99 0.98
N LEU A 98 10.58 1.20 1.58
CA LEU A 98 9.51 2.02 1.02
C LEU A 98 9.55 3.43 1.60
N THR A 99 9.43 4.43 0.73
CA THR A 99 9.33 5.84 1.12
C THR A 99 8.03 6.46 0.61
N ALA A 100 7.63 7.59 1.19
CA ALA A 100 6.49 8.37 0.74
C ALA A 100 6.79 9.86 0.81
N ARG A 101 6.78 10.52 -0.35
CA ARG A 101 6.98 11.97 -0.45
C ARG A 101 5.74 12.74 -0.06
N HIS A 102 4.58 12.16 -0.36
CA HIS A 102 3.28 12.75 -0.12
C HIS A 102 2.34 11.75 0.56
N SER A 103 1.27 12.27 1.15
CA SER A 103 0.13 11.51 1.60
C SER A 103 -1.14 12.18 1.11
N PHE A 104 -2.12 11.37 0.74
CA PHE A 104 -3.41 11.83 0.24
C PHE A 104 -4.55 11.30 1.08
N SER A 105 -5.64 12.04 1.15
CA SER A 105 -6.87 11.66 1.83
C SER A 105 -8.08 12.01 0.96
N SER A 106 -8.75 10.99 0.46
CA SER A 106 -10.03 11.07 -0.23
C SER A 106 -11.00 10.14 0.50
N LYS A 107 -12.10 10.71 0.99
CA LYS A 107 -13.14 9.95 1.66
C LYS A 107 -14.38 9.94 0.76
N PRO A 108 -14.75 8.79 0.13
CA PRO A 108 -15.83 8.75 -0.85
C PRO A 108 -17.23 8.83 -0.23
N ASN A 109 -17.40 8.40 1.02
CA ASN A 109 -18.67 8.38 1.75
C ASN A 109 -18.41 8.46 3.27
N PRO A 110 -19.41 8.75 4.12
CA PRO A 110 -19.24 8.83 5.58
C PRO A 110 -18.66 7.57 6.22
N ASP A 111 -18.92 6.40 5.64
CA ASP A 111 -18.45 5.11 6.12
C ASP A 111 -17.02 4.79 5.66
N GLY A 112 -16.44 5.53 4.74
CA GLY A 112 -15.12 5.25 4.16
C GLY A 112 -15.12 4.16 3.09
N TYR A 113 -13.95 3.56 2.89
CA TYR A 113 -13.81 2.47 1.92
C TYR A 113 -14.34 1.15 2.51
N PRO A 114 -15.14 0.37 1.78
CA PRO A 114 -15.64 -0.92 2.26
C PRO A 114 -14.54 -1.97 2.39
N ASP A 115 -13.54 -1.95 1.50
CA ASP A 115 -12.45 -2.92 1.43
C ASP A 115 -11.19 -2.29 0.79
N TYR A 116 -10.11 -3.07 0.68
CA TYR A 116 -8.86 -2.60 0.07
C TYR A 116 -8.96 -2.42 -1.44
N TYR A 117 -9.76 -3.22 -2.13
CA TYR A 117 -10.00 -3.05 -3.55
C TYR A 117 -10.55 -1.65 -3.84
N ALA A 118 -11.64 -1.27 -3.17
CA ALA A 118 -12.30 0.01 -3.33
C ALA A 118 -11.35 1.16 -2.99
N LYS A 119 -10.56 1.04 -1.92
CA LYS A 119 -9.57 2.07 -1.55
C LYS A 119 -8.54 2.25 -2.65
N MET A 120 -7.82 1.18 -3.00
CA MET A 120 -6.68 1.24 -3.90
C MET A 120 -7.09 1.58 -5.33
N ALA A 121 -8.16 0.97 -5.85
CA ALA A 121 -8.68 1.25 -7.19
C ALA A 121 -9.18 2.70 -7.32
N THR A 122 -9.80 3.26 -6.27
CA THR A 122 -10.26 4.66 -6.28
C THR A 122 -9.07 5.62 -6.42
N TYR A 123 -8.04 5.45 -5.60
CA TYR A 123 -6.85 6.29 -5.69
C TYR A 123 -6.12 6.12 -7.01
N ALA A 124 -5.94 4.89 -7.48
CA ALA A 124 -5.34 4.62 -8.79
C ALA A 124 -6.10 5.34 -9.92
N THR A 125 -7.44 5.34 -9.87
CA THR A 125 -8.28 6.05 -10.84
C THR A 125 -8.11 7.57 -10.76
N ILE A 126 -8.11 8.13 -9.55
CA ILE A 126 -7.93 9.58 -9.34
C ILE A 126 -6.58 10.04 -9.91
N LEU A 127 -5.51 9.29 -9.63
CA LEU A 127 -4.15 9.64 -10.05
C LEU A 127 -3.92 9.44 -11.55
N ALA A 128 -4.47 8.36 -12.11
CA ALA A 128 -4.31 8.02 -13.52
C ALA A 128 -5.20 8.82 -14.47
N GLY A 129 -6.32 9.38 -14.00
CA GLY A 129 -7.29 10.11 -14.82
C GLY A 129 -6.63 11.20 -15.69
N PRO A 130 -5.86 12.14 -15.10
CA PRO A 130 -5.10 13.13 -15.85
C PRO A 130 -4.12 12.55 -16.88
N ALA A 131 -3.45 11.45 -16.54
CA ALA A 131 -2.49 10.80 -17.43
C ALA A 131 -3.18 10.21 -18.67
N ALA A 132 -4.37 9.61 -18.49
CA ALA A 132 -5.18 9.09 -19.59
C ALA A 132 -5.72 10.18 -20.53
N VAL A 133 -5.85 11.42 -20.07
CA VAL A 133 -6.18 12.57 -20.93
C VAL A 133 -5.00 12.94 -21.83
N LEU A 134 -3.77 12.96 -21.29
CA LEU A 134 -2.58 13.30 -22.06
C LEU A 134 -2.11 12.16 -22.97
N GLN A 135 -2.27 10.91 -22.52
CA GLN A 135 -1.87 9.71 -23.24
C GLN A 135 -3.03 8.69 -23.22
N PRO A 136 -3.93 8.74 -24.22
CA PRO A 136 -5.02 7.78 -24.32
C PRO A 136 -4.52 6.34 -24.34
N GLY A 137 -5.14 5.48 -23.52
CA GLY A 137 -4.78 4.07 -23.38
C GLY A 137 -3.82 3.76 -22.23
N ILE A 138 -3.22 4.76 -21.56
CA ILE A 138 -2.49 4.52 -20.32
C ILE A 138 -3.46 4.17 -19.18
N SER A 139 -3.07 3.23 -18.33
CA SER A 139 -3.91 2.67 -17.28
C SER A 139 -3.07 2.23 -16.09
N PRO A 140 -3.57 2.35 -14.84
CA PRO A 140 -2.94 1.72 -13.68
C PRO A 140 -3.08 0.18 -13.69
N ARG A 141 -3.88 -0.37 -14.62
CA ARG A 141 -4.05 -1.81 -14.82
C ARG A 141 -3.08 -2.29 -15.89
N LEU A 142 -2.07 -3.03 -15.45
CA LEU A 142 -1.01 -3.63 -16.23
C LEU A 142 -1.24 -5.13 -16.30
N ILE A 143 -1.33 -5.66 -17.52
CA ILE A 143 -1.35 -7.12 -17.71
C ILE A 143 0.07 -7.62 -17.51
N ARG A 144 0.43 -7.98 -16.27
CA ARG A 144 1.66 -8.72 -15.94
C ARG A 144 1.32 -10.13 -15.50
N GLY A 145 2.22 -11.07 -15.78
CA GLY A 145 2.23 -12.36 -15.10
C GLY A 145 2.44 -12.13 -13.60
N ALA A 146 1.87 -12.99 -12.76
CA ALA A 146 2.09 -12.90 -11.32
C ALA A 146 3.58 -13.15 -11.03
N ASP A 147 4.34 -12.09 -10.77
CA ASP A 147 5.70 -12.24 -10.26
C ASP A 147 5.59 -12.66 -8.79
N ASP A 148 6.15 -13.83 -8.50
CA ASP A 148 6.06 -14.56 -7.25
C ASP A 148 7.02 -13.95 -6.20
N GLU A 149 6.66 -12.80 -5.65
CA GLU A 149 7.41 -12.18 -4.54
C GLU A 149 6.88 -12.71 -3.19
N ASN A 150 7.31 -13.91 -2.80
CA ASN A 150 7.20 -14.37 -1.42
C ASN A 150 8.38 -13.84 -0.61
N GLU A 151 8.13 -12.86 0.28
CA GLU A 151 9.05 -12.58 1.38
C GLU A 151 8.98 -13.74 2.39
N PRO A 152 10.10 -14.42 2.70
CA PRO A 152 10.12 -15.42 3.75
C PRO A 152 9.95 -14.75 5.11
N SER A 153 8.96 -15.19 5.89
CA SER A 153 8.75 -14.75 7.28
C SER A 153 8.75 -15.96 8.21
N VAL A 154 9.36 -15.81 9.38
CA VAL A 154 9.31 -16.80 10.46
C VAL A 154 8.04 -16.67 11.32
N PHE A 155 7.31 -15.56 11.17
CA PHE A 155 6.09 -15.28 11.91
C PHE A 155 4.85 -15.87 11.21
N ASN A 156 3.92 -16.40 12.00
CA ASN A 156 2.63 -16.90 11.52
C ASN A 156 1.73 -15.79 10.96
N TYR A 157 1.90 -14.56 11.45
CA TYR A 157 1.10 -13.40 11.05
C TYR A 157 1.98 -12.21 10.68
N LEU A 158 1.47 -11.36 9.80
CA LEU A 158 2.11 -10.08 9.51
C LEU A 158 1.92 -9.10 10.68
N ASP A 159 3.00 -8.39 11.03
CA ASP A 159 2.95 -7.31 12.03
C ASP A 159 2.21 -6.09 11.47
N THR A 160 0.89 -6.10 11.58
CA THR A 160 0.06 -4.95 11.20
C THR A 160 0.09 -3.80 12.21
N ALA A 161 0.61 -4.02 13.42
CA ALA A 161 0.64 -2.99 14.45
C ALA A 161 1.65 -1.91 14.10
N SER A 162 2.87 -2.30 13.70
CA SER A 162 3.93 -1.34 13.34
C SER A 162 3.52 -0.43 12.20
N SER A 163 2.88 -0.93 11.13
CA SER A 163 2.40 -0.06 10.05
C SER A 163 1.30 0.91 10.49
N ARG A 164 0.34 0.48 11.33
CA ARG A 164 -0.73 1.39 11.81
C ARG A 164 -0.19 2.64 12.49
N VAL A 165 0.88 2.49 13.26
CA VAL A 165 1.51 3.59 13.99
C VAL A 165 2.74 4.18 13.28
N GLY A 166 3.04 3.75 12.05
CA GLY A 166 4.15 4.29 11.26
C GLY A 166 5.54 3.92 11.77
N LEU A 167 5.68 2.79 12.46
CA LEU A 167 6.95 2.29 13.00
C LEU A 167 7.67 1.30 12.07
N GLY A 168 7.22 1.14 10.83
CA GLY A 168 7.81 0.19 9.88
C GLY A 168 9.31 0.37 9.69
N ALA A 169 9.81 1.61 9.66
CA ALA A 169 11.25 1.91 9.53
C ALA A 169 12.09 1.52 10.76
N LEU A 170 11.46 1.44 11.94
CA LEU A 170 12.12 0.90 13.13
C LEU A 170 12.03 -0.63 13.13
N ALA A 171 10.88 -1.19 12.77
CA ALA A 171 10.67 -2.64 12.67
C ALA A 171 11.64 -3.29 11.67
N SER A 172 11.83 -2.68 10.49
CA SER A 172 12.73 -3.23 9.45
C SER A 172 14.20 -3.28 9.89
N LYS A 173 14.62 -2.48 10.88
CA LYS A 173 15.99 -2.57 11.43
C LYS A 173 16.21 -3.83 12.26
N LEU A 174 15.14 -4.47 12.72
CA LEU A 174 15.18 -5.64 13.60
C LEU A 174 15.05 -6.96 12.84
N GLU A 175 14.81 -6.95 11.51
CA GLU A 175 14.59 -8.17 10.71
C GLU A 175 15.77 -9.15 10.74
N GLY A 176 16.99 -8.63 10.90
CA GLY A 176 18.21 -9.45 10.99
C GLY A 176 18.61 -9.84 12.41
N GLU A 177 17.88 -9.41 13.43
CA GLU A 177 18.24 -9.65 14.83
C GLU A 177 17.84 -11.05 15.29
N VAL A 178 18.65 -11.64 16.16
CA VAL A 178 18.37 -12.95 16.76
C VAL A 178 17.86 -12.74 18.18
N VAL A 179 16.60 -13.09 18.42
CA VAL A 179 15.96 -12.96 19.74
C VAL A 179 15.93 -14.31 20.45
N GLY A 180 16.47 -14.35 21.66
CA GLY A 180 16.38 -15.51 22.55
C GLY A 180 15.29 -15.32 23.62
N ILE A 181 14.37 -16.29 23.74
CA ILE A 181 13.33 -16.29 24.78
C ILE A 181 13.71 -17.30 25.85
N LEU A 182 13.94 -16.84 27.08
CA LEU A 182 14.25 -17.69 28.23
C LEU A 182 12.97 -17.95 29.05
N GLY A 183 12.42 -19.15 28.86
CA GLY A 183 11.22 -19.62 29.55
C GLY A 183 9.95 -19.45 28.70
N ALA A 184 9.32 -20.57 28.35
CA ALA A 184 8.06 -20.62 27.59
C ALA A 184 6.85 -20.90 28.51
N GLY A 185 6.84 -20.32 29.71
CA GLY A 185 5.63 -20.24 30.54
C GLY A 185 4.60 -19.29 29.91
N ALA A 186 3.52 -18.94 30.61
CA ALA A 186 2.42 -18.14 30.03
C ALA A 186 2.87 -16.90 29.23
N THR A 187 3.76 -16.08 29.78
CA THR A 187 4.26 -14.87 29.10
C THR A 187 5.17 -15.18 27.91
N GLY A 188 6.08 -16.14 28.04
CA GLY A 188 6.96 -16.53 26.93
C GLY A 188 6.22 -17.24 25.81
N GLY A 189 5.19 -18.04 26.16
CA GLY A 189 4.28 -18.66 25.21
C GLY A 189 3.47 -17.62 24.44
N TYR A 190 2.99 -16.57 25.09
CA TYR A 190 2.28 -15.48 24.41
C TYR A 190 3.15 -14.69 23.42
N ILE A 191 4.47 -14.62 23.65
CA ILE A 191 5.41 -13.96 22.71
C ILE A 191 5.71 -14.86 21.50
N LEU A 192 5.62 -16.18 21.67
CA LEU A 192 5.88 -17.17 20.61
C LEU A 192 4.67 -17.43 19.71
N ASP A 193 3.46 -17.19 20.20
CA ASP A 193 2.19 -17.29 19.46
C ASP A 193 2.01 -16.10 18.51
#